data_AF-A0A6P1CFS7-F1
#
_entry.id   AF-A0A6P1CFS7-F1
#
_cell.length_a   1.000
_cell.length_b   1.000
_cell.length_c   1.000
_cell.angle_alpha   90.00
_cell.angle_beta   90.00
_cell.angle_gamma   90.00
#
_symmetry.space_group_name_H-M   'P 1'
#
loop_
_entity.id
_entity.type
_entity.pdbx_description
1 polymer ?
#
loop_
_entity_poly.entity_id
_entity_poly.type
_entity_poly.pdbx_seq_one_letter_code
_entity_poly.pdbx_strand_id
1 'polypeptide(L)'
;MFQQRRAGRSGTWRFSGEFMDAVSQVLEQKAGWFIQGQTGQNFDKTGNRRMTARTRDPKAILVIGRGRDIEGDGTSRDAEVRRDTFELFRRYTRNLDIVTFDEWLDRARFIPRD
;
A
#
# COMPACT_ATOMS: atom_id res chain seq x y z
N MET A 1 6.07 5.28 -10.46
CA MET A 1 6.25 3.99 -9.74
C MET A 1 7.67 3.44 -9.86
N PHE A 2 8.21 3.28 -11.07
CA PHE A 2 9.63 2.98 -11.29
C PHE A 2 10.38 4.21 -11.78
N GLN A 3 11.69 4.28 -11.53
CA GLN A 3 12.55 5.30 -12.12
C GLN A 3 12.73 5.06 -13.63
N GLN A 4 12.88 6.14 -14.41
CA GLN A 4 12.98 6.06 -15.87
C GLN A 4 14.29 5.39 -16.36
N ARG A 5 15.36 5.37 -15.55
CA ARG A 5 16.62 4.67 -15.88
C ARG A 5 16.71 3.33 -15.16
N ARG A 6 17.15 2.30 -15.89
CA ARG A 6 17.66 1.05 -15.29
C ARG A 6 18.85 1.40 -14.39
N ALA A 7 18.64 1.33 -13.09
CA ALA A 7 19.65 1.69 -12.09
C ALA A 7 19.73 0.70 -10.92
N GLY A 8 18.94 -0.39 -10.96
CA GLY A 8 19.03 -1.46 -9.98
C GLY A 8 20.28 -2.33 -10.21
N ARG A 9 20.93 -2.74 -9.12
CA ARG A 9 21.98 -3.76 -9.19
C ARG A 9 21.33 -5.09 -9.62
N SER A 10 22.06 -5.90 -10.38
CA SER A 10 21.59 -7.21 -10.90
C SER A 10 20.42 -7.16 -11.90
N GLY A 11 20.26 -6.07 -12.66
CA GLY A 11 19.27 -5.99 -13.75
C GLY A 11 17.83 -5.68 -13.31
N THR A 12 17.64 -5.28 -12.06
CA THR A 12 16.33 -4.92 -11.49
C THR A 12 15.90 -3.50 -11.84
N TRP A 13 14.58 -3.26 -11.80
CA TRP A 13 14.03 -1.91 -11.86
C TRP A 13 13.98 -1.29 -10.46
N ARG A 14 14.35 -0.01 -10.36
CA ARG A 14 14.34 0.73 -9.10
C ARG A 14 13.00 1.45 -8.94
N PHE A 15 12.37 1.32 -7.77
CA PHE A 15 11.18 2.11 -7.42
C PHE A 15 11.49 3.62 -7.35
N SER A 16 10.49 4.45 -7.67
CA SER A 16 10.59 5.90 -7.51
C SER A 16 10.72 6.28 -6.03
N GLY A 17 11.39 7.41 -5.74
CA GLY A 17 11.51 7.94 -4.38
C GLY A 17 10.14 8.15 -3.75
N GLU A 18 9.24 8.81 -4.47
CA GLU A 18 7.84 9.03 -4.08
C GLU A 18 7.11 7.74 -3.63
N PHE A 19 7.32 6.62 -4.32
CA PHE A 19 6.69 5.35 -3.93
C PHE A 19 7.26 4.82 -2.62
N MET A 20 8.58 4.87 -2.45
CA MET A 20 9.24 4.44 -1.22
C MET A 20 8.92 5.37 -0.04
N ASP A 21 8.77 6.66 -0.30
CA ASP A 21 8.37 7.66 0.69
C ASP A 21 6.93 7.39 1.15
N ALA A 22 6.01 7.11 0.22
CA ALA A 22 4.64 6.74 0.55
C ALA A 22 4.56 5.44 1.38
N VAL A 23 5.34 4.42 1.03
CA VAL A 23 5.45 3.18 1.83
C VAL A 23 5.92 3.51 3.25
N SER A 24 6.97 4.30 3.39
CA SER A 24 7.53 4.68 4.69
C SER A 24 6.52 5.47 5.53
N GLN A 25 5.84 6.43 4.91
CA GLN A 25 4.83 7.26 5.55
C GLN A 25 3.66 6.42 6.09
N VAL A 26 3.12 5.49 5.29
CA VAL A 26 1.99 4.67 5.72
C VAL A 26 2.37 3.72 6.86
N LEU A 27 3.58 3.16 6.84
CA LEU A 27 4.07 2.31 7.93
C LEU A 27 4.21 3.09 9.24
N GLU A 28 4.77 4.30 9.20
CA GLU A 28 4.89 5.16 10.38
C GLU A 28 3.51 5.56 10.92
N GLN A 29 2.60 5.97 10.03
CA GLN A 29 1.23 6.30 10.41
C GLN A 29 0.50 5.09 11.02
N LYS A 30 0.65 3.90 10.44
CA LYS A 30 0.10 2.66 11.01
C LYS A 30 0.61 2.42 12.43
N ALA A 31 1.91 2.57 12.67
CA ALA A 31 2.51 2.40 13.99
C ALA A 31 1.97 3.42 15.00
N GLY A 32 1.89 4.70 14.62
CA GLY A 32 1.32 5.76 15.44
C GLY A 32 -0.15 5.51 15.80
N TRP A 33 -0.96 5.13 14.81
CA TRP A 33 -2.37 4.77 15.02
C TRP A 33 -2.54 3.56 15.94
N PHE A 34 -1.67 2.56 15.81
CA PHE A 34 -1.71 1.38 16.67
C PHE A 34 -1.47 1.73 18.14
N ILE A 35 -0.52 2.64 18.42
CA ILE A 35 -0.23 3.12 19.77
C ILE A 35 -1.41 3.94 20.31
N GLN A 36 -1.89 4.92 19.54
CA GLN A 36 -3.03 5.77 19.93
C GLN A 36 -4.28 4.94 20.22
N GLY A 37 -4.58 3.98 19.32
CA GLY A 37 -5.70 3.08 19.40
C GLY A 37 -5.69 2.12 20.61
N GLN A 38 -4.54 1.98 21.29
CA GLN A 38 -4.38 1.16 22.50
C GLN A 38 -4.48 1.93 23.81
N THR A 39 -4.29 3.25 23.80
CA THR A 39 -4.39 4.09 25.02
C THR A 39 -5.78 4.03 25.68
N GLY A 40 -6.78 3.54 24.93
CA GLY A 40 -8.15 3.42 25.36
C GLY A 40 -8.83 4.77 25.53
N GLN A 41 -8.23 5.90 25.16
CA GLN A 41 -8.86 7.22 25.24
C GLN A 41 -9.78 7.52 24.05
N ASN A 42 -10.19 6.49 23.31
CA ASN A 42 -11.09 6.63 22.18
C ASN A 42 -12.52 6.76 22.71
N PHE A 43 -13.27 7.74 22.21
CA PHE A 43 -14.68 7.93 22.50
C PHE A 43 -15.52 7.65 21.25
N ASP A 44 -16.80 7.35 21.45
CA ASP A 44 -17.75 7.28 20.34
C ASP A 44 -17.93 8.65 19.67
N LYS A 45 -18.69 8.67 18.56
CA LYS A 45 -18.94 9.91 17.80
C LYS A 45 -19.57 11.03 18.64
N THR A 46 -20.24 10.69 19.75
CA THR A 46 -20.88 11.66 20.63
C THR A 46 -19.95 12.20 21.71
N GLY A 47 -18.81 11.54 21.94
CA GLY A 47 -17.85 11.89 23.00
C GLY A 47 -18.26 11.37 24.39
N ASN A 48 -19.47 10.82 24.54
CA ASN A 48 -20.01 10.47 25.86
C ASN A 48 -19.62 9.06 26.32
N ARG A 49 -19.26 8.16 25.39
CA ARG A 49 -18.89 6.79 25.73
C ARG A 49 -17.47 6.47 25.32
N ARG A 50 -16.67 6.08 26.30
CA ARG A 50 -15.34 5.51 26.06
C ARG A 50 -15.47 4.16 25.35
N MET A 51 -14.77 4.01 24.23
CA MET A 51 -14.69 2.77 23.48
C MET A 51 -13.84 1.76 24.27
N THR A 52 -14.39 0.56 24.49
CA THR A 52 -13.69 -0.53 25.18
C THR A 52 -12.91 -1.43 24.23
N ALA A 53 -13.19 -1.34 22.92
CA ALA A 53 -12.49 -2.07 21.88
C ALA A 53 -11.04 -1.58 21.78
N ARG A 54 -10.09 -2.52 21.85
CA ARG A 54 -8.65 -2.24 21.70
C ARG A 54 -8.22 -2.52 20.28
N THR A 55 -7.43 -1.62 19.70
CA THR A 55 -6.79 -1.84 18.40
C THR A 55 -5.64 -2.84 18.59
N ARG A 56 -5.63 -3.95 17.84
CA ARG A 56 -4.61 -5.02 17.98
C ARG A 56 -3.64 -5.14 16.80
N ASP A 57 -4.10 -4.93 15.58
CA ASP A 57 -3.27 -4.84 14.37
C ASP A 57 -4.10 -4.18 13.26
N PRO A 58 -4.01 -2.85 13.08
CA PRO A 58 -4.75 -2.19 12.03
C PRO A 58 -4.19 -2.59 10.66
N LYS A 59 -5.05 -3.01 9.74
CA LYS A 59 -4.65 -3.23 8.34
C LYS A 59 -4.35 -1.89 7.69
N ALA A 60 -3.17 -1.74 7.09
CA ALA A 60 -2.85 -0.60 6.24
C ALA A 60 -2.95 -1.02 4.77
N ILE A 61 -3.51 -0.13 3.95
CA ILE A 61 -3.66 -0.32 2.51
C ILE A 61 -3.09 0.92 1.84
N LEU A 62 -2.15 0.73 0.92
CA LEU A 62 -1.63 1.79 0.06
C LEU A 62 -2.19 1.57 -1.35
N VAL A 63 -3.05 2.49 -1.78
CA VAL A 63 -3.58 2.51 -3.15
C VAL A 63 -2.64 3.33 -4.02
N ILE A 64 -2.13 2.72 -5.09
CA ILE A 64 -1.22 3.34 -6.06
C ILE A 64 -1.85 3.31 -7.45
N GLY A 65 -1.36 4.18 -8.36
CA GLY A 65 -1.80 4.39 -9.76
C GLY A 65 -2.65 3.31 -10.44
N ARG A 66 -2.25 2.84 -11.61
CA ARG A 66 -2.96 1.78 -12.37
C ARG A 66 -2.00 0.64 -12.68
N GLY A 67 -2.52 -0.55 -12.94
CA GLY A 67 -1.71 -1.72 -13.33
C GLY A 67 -0.76 -1.41 -14.50
N ARG A 68 -1.27 -0.72 -15.54
CA ARG A 68 -0.46 -0.30 -16.69
C ARG A 68 0.74 0.59 -16.35
N ASP A 69 0.69 1.34 -15.25
CA ASP A 69 1.76 2.24 -14.85
C ASP A 69 2.97 1.47 -14.27
N ILE A 70 2.75 0.21 -13.86
CA ILE A 70 3.82 -0.75 -13.49
C ILE A 70 4.59 -1.14 -14.75
N GLU A 71 3.88 -1.40 -15.84
CA GLU A 71 4.47 -1.88 -17.10
C GLU A 71 5.27 -0.77 -17.79
N GLY A 72 4.70 0.44 -17.83
CA GLY A 72 5.25 1.62 -18.51
C GLY A 72 5.50 1.41 -20.01
N ASP A 73 6.14 2.39 -20.65
CA ASP A 73 6.24 2.44 -22.13
C ASP A 73 7.47 1.70 -22.71
N GLY A 74 7.94 0.65 -22.02
CA GLY A 74 9.17 -0.09 -22.36
C GLY A 74 8.96 -1.28 -23.30
N THR A 75 9.99 -2.13 -23.44
CA THR A 75 9.85 -3.41 -24.14
C THR A 75 8.98 -4.39 -23.35
N SER A 76 8.42 -5.41 -24.01
CA SER A 76 7.66 -6.47 -23.33
C SER A 76 8.45 -7.14 -22.20
N ARG A 77 9.78 -7.31 -22.40
CA ARG A 77 10.69 -7.83 -21.37
C ARG A 77 10.81 -6.86 -20.19
N ASP A 78 10.86 -5.56 -20.43
CA ASP A 78 10.93 -4.58 -19.34
C ASP A 78 9.63 -4.55 -18.54
N ALA A 79 8.49 -4.65 -19.21
CA ALA A 79 7.18 -4.76 -18.56
C ALA A 79 7.10 -6.01 -17.68
N GLU A 80 7.57 -7.16 -18.16
CA GLU A 80 7.65 -8.41 -17.39
C GLU A 80 8.52 -8.26 -16.14
N VAL A 81 9.75 -7.77 -16.29
CA VAL A 81 10.66 -7.57 -15.15
C VAL A 81 10.09 -6.57 -14.14
N ARG A 82 9.40 -5.51 -14.58
CA ARG A 82 8.75 -4.54 -13.67
C ARG A 82 7.60 -5.18 -12.91
N ARG A 83 6.74 -5.96 -13.57
CA ARG A 83 5.66 -6.71 -12.92
C ARG A 83 6.22 -7.66 -11.88
N ASP A 84 7.21 -8.48 -12.23
CA ASP A 84 7.82 -9.42 -11.28
C ASP A 84 8.47 -8.69 -10.09
N THR A 85 9.19 -7.59 -10.36
CA THR A 85 9.79 -6.78 -9.30
C THR A 85 8.73 -6.23 -8.35
N PHE A 86 7.61 -5.73 -8.87
CA PHE A 86 6.50 -5.25 -8.05
C PHE A 86 5.81 -6.38 -7.28
N GLU A 87 5.52 -7.50 -7.93
CA GLU A 87 4.89 -8.67 -7.31
C GLU A 87 5.72 -9.23 -6.15
N LEU A 88 7.04 -9.33 -6.34
CA LEU A 88 7.94 -9.74 -5.27
C LEU A 88 7.92 -8.71 -4.13
N PHE A 89 8.06 -7.41 -4.44
CA PHE A 89 8.04 -6.37 -3.43
C PHE A 89 6.75 -6.37 -2.62
N ARG A 90 5.58 -6.44 -3.26
CA ARG A 90 4.29 -6.44 -2.55
C ARG A 90 4.10 -7.69 -1.69
N ARG A 91 4.53 -8.87 -2.17
CA ARG A 91 4.41 -10.14 -1.41
C ARG A 91 5.32 -10.16 -0.19
N TYR A 92 6.50 -9.56 -0.27
CA TYR A 92 7.46 -9.52 0.83
C TYR A 92 7.28 -8.33 1.77
N THR A 93 6.51 -7.32 1.37
CA THR A 93 6.15 -6.19 2.24
C THR A 93 5.09 -6.65 3.23
N ARG A 94 5.52 -6.98 4.45
CA ARG A 94 4.62 -7.34 5.55
C ARG A 94 3.97 -6.06 6.10
N ASN A 95 2.76 -6.18 6.63
CA ASN A 95 2.02 -5.12 7.33
C ASN A 95 1.47 -3.97 6.46
N LEU A 96 1.65 -4.01 5.14
CA LEU A 96 1.07 -3.06 4.19
C LEU A 96 0.56 -3.80 2.95
N ASP A 97 -0.73 -3.67 2.65
CA ASP A 97 -1.34 -4.18 1.42
C ASP A 97 -1.22 -3.12 0.33
N ILE A 98 -0.46 -3.39 -0.74
CA ILE A 98 -0.25 -2.45 -1.84
C ILE A 98 -1.08 -2.91 -3.03
N VAL A 99 -2.05 -2.10 -3.42
CA VAL A 99 -3.01 -2.40 -4.48
C VAL A 99 -3.05 -1.29 -5.51
N THR A 100 -3.27 -1.64 -6.77
CA THR A 100 -3.51 -0.63 -7.80
C THR A 100 -4.96 -0.15 -7.76
N PHE A 101 -5.23 1.06 -8.27
CA PHE A 101 -6.59 1.61 -8.25
C PHE A 101 -7.60 0.75 -9.02
N ASP A 102 -7.21 0.20 -10.17
CA ASP A 102 -8.01 -0.71 -10.98
C ASP A 102 -8.25 -2.05 -10.27
N GLU A 103 -7.24 -2.60 -9.59
CA GLU A 103 -7.41 -3.79 -8.73
C GLU A 103 -8.40 -3.51 -7.58
N TRP A 104 -8.26 -2.36 -6.92
CA TRP A 104 -9.17 -1.94 -5.85
C TRP A 104 -10.61 -1.75 -6.35
N LEU A 105 -10.77 -1.09 -7.48
CA LEU A 105 -12.07 -0.85 -8.11
C LEU A 105 -12.74 -2.18 -8.48
N ASP A 106 -12.00 -3.14 -9.02
CA ASP A 106 -12.55 -4.44 -9.36
C ASP A 106 -13.04 -5.20 -8.12
N ARG A 107 -12.23 -5.20 -7.03
CA ARG A 107 -12.64 -5.78 -5.73
C ARG A 107 -13.89 -5.10 -5.16
N ALA A 108 -14.01 -3.77 -5.30
CA ALA A 108 -15.14 -3.01 -4.78
C ALA A 108 -16.48 -3.34 -5.45
N ARG A 109 -16.48 -3.92 -6.67
CA ARG A 109 -17.70 -4.34 -7.37
C ARG A 109 -18.48 -5.43 -6.64
N PHE A 110 -17.82 -6.18 -5.77
CA PHE A 110 -18.42 -7.27 -5.00
C PHE A 110 -18.93 -6.81 -3.63
N ILE A 111 -18.79 -5.52 -3.30
CA ILE A 111 -19.38 -4.96 -2.08
C ILE A 111 -20.87 -4.70 -2.36
N PRO A 112 -21.80 -5.34 -1.62
CA PRO A 112 -23.22 -5.09 -1.77
C PRO A 112 -23.53 -3.60 -1.58
N ARG A 113 -24.40 -3.08 -2.44
CA ARG A 113 -25.02 -1.78 -2.18
C ARG A 113 -26.30 -2.07 -1.42
N ASP A 114 -26.28 -1.82 -0.12
CA ASP A 114 -27.49 -1.79 0.70
C ASP A 114 -28.37 -0.58 0.29
#